data_AF-A0A949NBN2-F1
#
_entry.id   AF-A0A949NBN2-F1
#
_cell.length_a   1.000
_cell.length_b   1.000
_cell.length_c   1.000
_cell.angle_alpha   90.00
_cell.angle_beta   90.00
_cell.angle_gamma   90.00
#
_symmetry.space_group_name_H-M   'P 1'
#
loop_
_entity.id
_entity.type
_entity.pdbx_description
1 polymer ?
#
loop_
_entity_poly.entity_id
_entity_poly.type
_entity_poly.pdbx_seq_one_letter_code
_entity_poly.pdbx_strand_id
1 'polypeptide(L)'
;MSQDNDVSLDDVYEEKVEETEVTEVTEEPKPEIDASEVKAAQAEADPEIKPEVETTATTKPEKDEWTLTAVMDERDKRQKAVQRAEDLQAKLDAIEKPDDVSVFEDEKGYTEQQEQRRQAELGNAMLEMSKAYAVRDLGEEVVTKAEKWYADEGMKSPHAIDRIHKASLKFHEVVDLYNEEQVRLDPAGYKARLKAELMAEIKSEEPVKPITPSLASKRSAGGTEKTTNEDFEDILN
;
A
#
# COMPACT_ATOMS: atom_id res chain seq x y z
N MET A 1 22.68 55.51 7.58
CA MET A 1 22.46 55.18 9.00
C MET A 1 21.77 53.84 9.01
N SER A 2 22.56 52.77 9.09
CA SER A 2 22.05 51.41 9.26
C SER A 2 21.65 51.23 10.72
N GLN A 3 20.44 50.74 10.96
CA GLN A 3 20.02 50.28 12.28
C GLN A 3 20.17 48.76 12.28
N ASP A 4 21.17 48.28 13.01
CA ASP A 4 21.35 46.89 13.37
C ASP A 4 20.27 46.51 14.39
N ASN A 5 19.38 45.59 14.03
CA ASN A 5 18.47 44.92 14.95
C ASN A 5 19.18 43.66 15.46
N ASP A 6 20.01 43.83 16.48
CA ASP A 6 20.50 42.72 17.30
C ASP A 6 19.36 42.26 18.22
N VAL A 7 18.65 41.21 17.81
CA VAL A 7 17.77 40.45 18.70
C VAL A 7 18.65 39.46 19.46
N SER A 8 19.00 39.80 20.70
CA SER A 8 19.75 38.92 21.58
C SER A 8 18.94 37.68 21.94
N LEU A 9 19.58 36.51 21.88
CA LEU A 9 19.00 35.20 22.16
C LEU A 9 18.49 35.02 23.62
N ASP A 10 18.78 35.99 24.50
CA ASP A 10 18.39 35.98 25.91
C ASP A 10 16.95 36.44 26.18
N ASP A 11 16.25 37.05 25.20
CA ASP A 11 14.86 37.54 25.39
C ASP A 11 13.77 36.49 25.10
N VAL A 12 14.14 35.25 24.76
CA VAL A 12 13.19 34.17 24.40
C VAL A 12 12.96 33.17 25.55
N TYR A 13 13.69 33.29 26.66
CA TYR A 13 13.60 32.37 27.80
C TYR A 13 13.18 33.05 29.11
N GLU A 14 12.07 33.81 29.08
CA GLU A 14 11.28 34.05 30.29
C GLU A 14 10.30 32.87 30.53
N GLU A 15 10.81 31.90 31.27
CA GLU A 15 10.17 31.29 32.45
C GLU A 15 8.64 31.39 32.57
N LYS A 16 7.95 30.26 32.34
CA LYS A 16 6.72 29.93 33.05
C LYS A 16 6.76 28.47 33.49
N VAL A 17 7.33 28.25 34.67
CA VAL A 17 7.25 27.00 35.43
C VAL A 17 5.89 27.01 36.13
N GLU A 18 4.94 26.19 35.66
CA GLU A 18 3.76 25.81 36.45
C GLU A 18 3.98 24.38 36.97
N GLU A 19 4.32 24.32 38.26
CA GLU A 19 4.27 23.16 39.14
C GLU A 19 2.86 22.56 39.17
N THR A 20 2.72 21.28 38.83
CA THR A 20 1.58 20.47 39.26
C THR A 20 2.06 19.12 39.77
N GLU A 21 1.43 18.70 40.87
CA GLU A 21 1.92 17.80 41.89
C GLU A 21 2.07 16.34 41.45
N VAL A 22 3.05 15.70 42.09
CA VAL A 22 3.26 14.26 42.19
C VAL A 22 2.02 13.58 42.79
N THR A 23 1.52 12.53 42.14
CA THR A 23 0.79 11.45 42.82
C THR A 23 1.38 10.12 42.40
N GLU A 24 1.95 9.42 43.37
CA GLU A 24 2.56 8.10 43.24
C GLU A 24 1.65 7.06 43.93
N VAL A 25 1.74 5.82 43.43
CA VAL A 25 1.48 4.51 44.07
C VAL A 25 0.12 3.81 43.82
N THR A 26 0.27 2.60 43.21
CA THR A 26 -0.55 1.36 43.29
C THR A 26 -1.92 1.37 42.60
N GLU A 27 -2.32 0.36 41.80
CA GLU A 27 -2.36 -1.08 42.11
C GLU A 27 -2.57 -1.90 40.80
N GLU A 28 -1.96 -3.08 40.68
CA GLU A 28 -2.26 -4.10 39.64
C GLU A 28 -3.73 -4.54 39.69
N PRO A 29 -4.30 -5.04 38.58
CA PRO A 29 -4.60 -6.47 38.63
C PRO A 29 -4.39 -7.26 37.32
N LYS A 30 -3.92 -8.47 37.58
CA LYS A 30 -3.88 -9.75 36.86
C LYS A 30 -5.13 -10.04 35.99
N PRO A 31 -4.99 -10.76 34.86
CA PRO A 31 -6.11 -11.17 34.01
C PRO A 31 -6.95 -12.29 34.65
N GLU A 32 -8.26 -12.08 34.72
CA GLU A 32 -9.26 -13.09 35.05
C GLU A 32 -9.56 -13.98 33.84
N ILE A 33 -9.43 -15.28 34.07
CA ILE A 33 -9.79 -16.37 33.18
C ILE A 33 -11.27 -16.65 33.44
N ASP A 34 -12.16 -16.33 32.51
CA ASP A 34 -13.54 -16.82 32.57
C ASP A 34 -13.71 -17.97 31.58
N ALA A 35 -13.70 -19.16 32.16
CA ALA A 35 -14.11 -20.40 31.55
C ALA A 35 -15.51 -20.72 32.06
N SER A 36 -16.53 -20.45 31.24
CA SER A 36 -17.78 -21.20 31.17
C SER A 36 -18.53 -20.71 29.93
N GLU A 37 -19.34 -21.47 29.19
CA GLU A 37 -19.68 -22.87 29.00
C GLU A 37 -20.76 -22.82 27.89
N VAL A 38 -21.33 -23.96 27.47
CA VAL A 38 -22.45 -24.14 26.52
C VAL A 38 -21.97 -24.29 25.06
N LYS A 39 -22.07 -25.44 24.38
CA LYS A 39 -23.00 -26.57 24.52
C LYS A 39 -22.48 -27.79 23.77
N ALA A 40 -22.66 -28.96 24.37
CA ALA A 40 -22.61 -30.25 23.69
C ALA A 40 -23.86 -30.49 22.84
N ALA A 41 -23.67 -30.96 21.59
CA ALA A 41 -24.58 -31.77 20.78
C ALA A 41 -23.80 -32.19 19.50
N GLN A 42 -23.19 -33.37 19.46
CA GLN A 42 -23.74 -34.64 19.00
C GLN A 42 -23.90 -34.74 17.46
N ALA A 43 -22.91 -35.41 16.87
CA ALA A 43 -22.98 -36.45 15.84
C ALA A 43 -23.60 -36.20 14.43
N GLU A 44 -22.88 -36.78 13.47
CA GLU A 44 -23.30 -37.29 12.15
C GLU A 44 -23.32 -36.37 10.91
N ALA A 45 -22.74 -36.96 9.86
CA ALA A 45 -22.97 -36.75 8.44
C ALA A 45 -22.25 -35.57 7.76
N ASP A 46 -21.03 -35.86 7.33
CA ASP A 46 -20.33 -35.20 6.22
C ASP A 46 -20.91 -35.71 4.89
N PRO A 47 -21.57 -34.88 4.05
CA PRO A 47 -21.83 -35.23 2.66
C PRO A 47 -20.67 -34.76 1.79
N GLU A 48 -19.80 -35.72 1.54
CA GLU A 48 -18.75 -35.76 0.52
C GLU A 48 -19.25 -35.23 -0.84
N ILE A 49 -18.79 -34.03 -1.23
CA ILE A 49 -18.89 -33.52 -2.59
C ILE A 49 -17.69 -34.05 -3.37
N LYS A 50 -17.95 -35.02 -4.25
CA LYS A 50 -17.01 -35.51 -5.26
C LYS A 50 -16.68 -34.41 -6.28
N PRO A 51 -15.40 -34.22 -6.67
CA PRO A 51 -15.06 -33.89 -8.04
C PRO A 51 -14.78 -35.20 -8.80
N GLU A 52 -15.63 -35.49 -9.78
CA GLU A 52 -15.33 -36.45 -10.83
C GLU A 52 -14.06 -35.99 -11.57
N VAL A 53 -12.99 -36.78 -11.49
CA VAL A 53 -11.91 -36.76 -12.47
C VAL A 53 -11.88 -38.15 -13.11
N GLU A 54 -12.43 -38.23 -14.32
CA GLU A 54 -12.33 -39.39 -15.19
C GLU A 54 -10.86 -39.63 -15.57
N THR A 55 -10.30 -40.69 -14.98
CA THR A 55 -9.45 -41.71 -15.60
C THR A 55 -8.28 -41.27 -16.50
N THR A 56 -7.06 -41.44 -15.99
CA THR A 56 -6.06 -42.33 -16.60
C THR A 56 -5.09 -42.85 -15.54
N ALA A 57 -4.93 -44.17 -15.52
CA ALA A 57 -3.92 -44.95 -14.78
C ALA A 57 -4.01 -45.01 -13.24
N THR A 58 -4.89 -45.89 -12.75
CA THR A 58 -4.69 -46.61 -11.49
C THR A 58 -3.41 -47.47 -11.59
N THR A 59 -2.32 -47.00 -10.99
CA THR A 59 -1.28 -47.90 -10.48
C THR A 59 -1.53 -48.05 -8.99
N LYS A 60 -1.86 -49.28 -8.56
CA LYS A 60 -1.89 -49.69 -7.15
C LYS A 60 -0.66 -49.14 -6.43
N PRO A 61 -0.74 -48.71 -5.15
CA PRO A 61 0.46 -48.43 -4.38
C PRO A 61 1.23 -49.74 -4.27
N GLU A 62 2.28 -49.90 -5.06
CA GLU A 62 3.33 -50.86 -4.74
C GLU A 62 3.79 -50.48 -3.33
N LYS A 63 3.76 -51.45 -2.42
CA LYS A 63 4.19 -51.29 -1.03
C LYS A 63 5.45 -50.44 -1.03
N ASP A 64 5.39 -49.30 -0.35
CA ASP A 64 6.52 -48.41 -0.15
C ASP A 64 7.68 -49.21 0.46
N GLU A 65 8.53 -49.79 -0.38
CA GLU A 65 9.83 -50.30 0.01
C GLU A 65 10.71 -49.07 0.15
N TRP A 66 10.50 -48.34 1.25
CA TRP A 66 11.50 -47.43 1.78
C TRP A 66 12.75 -48.28 2.01
N THR A 67 13.63 -48.28 1.03
CA THR A 67 14.92 -48.94 1.17
C THR A 67 15.62 -48.29 2.36
N LEU A 68 16.32 -49.07 3.19
CA LEU A 68 17.03 -48.54 4.36
C LEU A 68 17.92 -47.35 3.98
N THR A 69 18.47 -47.36 2.77
CA THR A 69 19.21 -46.25 2.15
C THR A 69 18.37 -44.99 1.96
N ALA A 70 17.13 -45.08 1.46
CA ALA A 70 16.25 -43.92 1.31
C ALA A 70 15.88 -43.29 2.66
N VAL A 71 15.69 -44.10 3.72
CA VAL A 71 15.45 -43.58 5.07
C VAL A 71 16.68 -42.89 5.65
N MET A 72 17.88 -43.43 5.41
CA MET A 72 19.12 -42.79 5.84
C MET A 72 19.35 -41.47 5.08
N ASP A 73 19.10 -41.44 3.77
CA ASP A 73 19.19 -40.21 2.98
C ASP A 73 18.18 -39.15 3.44
N GLU A 74 16.94 -39.53 3.74
CA GLU A 74 15.93 -38.62 4.29
C GLU A 74 16.30 -38.13 5.70
N ARG A 75 16.86 -39.00 6.55
CA ARG A 75 17.36 -38.61 7.86
C ARG A 75 18.54 -37.64 7.74
N ASP A 76 19.49 -37.88 6.86
CA ASP A 76 20.65 -37.02 6.65
C ASP A 76 20.23 -35.67 6.07
N LYS A 77 19.25 -35.64 5.16
CA LYS A 77 18.64 -34.39 4.67
C LYS A 77 17.98 -33.61 5.82
N ARG A 78 17.22 -34.28 6.69
CA ARG A 78 16.59 -33.66 7.85
C ARG A 78 17.63 -33.13 8.84
N GLN A 79 18.67 -33.90 9.14
CA GLN A 79 19.74 -33.45 10.04
C GLN A 79 20.49 -32.25 9.47
N LYS A 80 20.81 -32.26 8.17
CA LYS A 80 21.41 -31.10 7.49
C LYS A 80 20.48 -29.89 7.45
N ALA A 81 19.18 -30.09 7.27
CA ALA A 81 18.20 -29.01 7.30
C ALA A 81 18.09 -28.40 8.71
N VAL A 82 18.07 -29.24 9.76
CA VAL A 82 18.07 -28.79 11.16
C VAL A 82 19.35 -28.04 11.50
N GLN A 83 20.53 -28.58 11.16
CA GLN A 83 21.80 -27.90 11.38
C GLN A 83 21.85 -26.54 10.68
N ARG A 84 21.40 -26.45 9.42
CA ARG A 84 21.33 -25.16 8.72
C ARG A 84 20.33 -24.21 9.37
N ALA A 85 19.19 -24.69 9.85
CA ALA A 85 18.21 -23.87 10.54
C ALA A 85 18.77 -23.36 11.88
N GLU A 86 19.45 -24.20 12.65
CA GLU A 86 20.15 -23.84 13.88
C GLU A 86 21.28 -22.83 13.62
N ASP A 87 22.10 -23.05 12.59
CA ASP A 87 23.17 -22.14 12.18
C ASP A 87 22.62 -20.77 11.75
N LEU A 88 21.49 -20.76 11.04
CA LEU A 88 20.82 -19.52 10.64
C LEU A 88 20.19 -18.82 11.86
N GLN A 89 19.56 -19.57 12.76
CA GLN A 89 19.01 -19.02 14.00
C GLN A 89 20.10 -18.41 14.86
N ALA A 90 21.23 -19.11 15.06
CA ALA A 90 22.36 -18.59 15.82
C ALA A 90 22.94 -17.30 15.21
N LYS A 91 22.94 -17.18 13.88
CA LYS A 91 23.34 -15.95 13.19
C LYS A 91 22.32 -14.82 13.38
N LEU A 92 21.03 -15.12 13.34
CA LEU A 92 19.98 -14.14 13.60
C LEU A 92 20.04 -13.65 15.05
N ASP A 93 20.14 -14.56 16.02
CA ASP A 93 20.24 -14.23 17.43
C ASP A 93 21.48 -13.38 17.77
N ALA A 94 22.59 -13.60 17.05
CA ALA A 94 23.81 -12.80 17.16
C ALA A 94 23.68 -11.39 16.54
N ILE A 95 22.78 -11.21 15.56
CA ILE A 95 22.49 -9.90 14.95
C ILE A 95 21.43 -9.15 15.75
N GLU A 96 20.43 -9.85 16.30
CA GLU A 96 19.29 -9.28 17.02
C GLU A 96 19.66 -8.71 18.39
N LYS A 97 20.78 -9.15 18.97
CA LYS A 97 21.36 -8.56 20.17
C LYS A 97 22.52 -7.66 19.78
N PRO A 98 22.28 -6.40 19.37
CA PRO A 98 23.38 -5.46 19.21
C PRO A 98 24.03 -5.29 20.59
N ASP A 99 25.33 -5.57 20.68
CA ASP A 99 26.09 -5.24 21.87
C ASP A 99 25.92 -3.73 22.14
N ASP A 100 25.42 -3.38 23.33
CA ASP A 100 25.31 -1.98 23.74
C ASP A 100 26.73 -1.44 23.95
N VAL A 101 27.24 -0.75 22.92
CA VAL A 101 28.55 -0.12 22.97
C VAL A 101 28.48 1.03 23.95
N SER A 102 29.24 0.97 25.04
CA SER A 102 29.29 2.07 26.00
C SER A 102 30.10 3.25 25.44
N VAL A 103 29.66 4.47 25.73
CA VAL A 103 30.39 5.73 25.40
C VAL A 103 31.84 5.68 25.89
N PHE A 104 32.10 4.98 26.99
CA PHE A 104 33.40 4.91 27.64
C PHE A 104 34.35 3.87 27.03
N GLU A 105 33.82 2.87 26.33
CA GLU A 105 34.63 1.79 25.74
C GLU A 105 34.95 2.07 24.26
N ASP A 106 33.97 2.55 23.49
CA ASP A 106 34.15 3.00 22.11
C ASP A 106 33.15 4.13 21.79
N GLU A 107 33.64 5.37 21.88
CA GLU A 107 32.86 6.57 21.57
C GLU A 107 32.31 6.55 20.14
N LYS A 108 33.08 6.03 19.17
CA LYS A 108 32.66 6.01 17.76
C LYS A 108 31.53 5.00 17.55
N GLY A 109 31.71 3.77 18.03
CA GLY A 109 30.67 2.74 17.96
C GLY A 109 29.37 3.16 18.64
N TYR A 110 29.45 3.85 19.80
CA TYR A 110 28.26 4.40 20.44
C TYR A 110 27.54 5.44 19.57
N THR A 111 28.29 6.40 18.98
CA THR A 111 27.67 7.41 18.10
C THR A 111 27.03 6.80 16.86
N GLU A 112 27.64 5.77 16.27
CA GLU A 112 27.07 5.04 15.13
C GLU A 112 25.80 4.28 15.54
N GLN A 113 25.79 3.64 16.72
CA GLN A 113 24.60 2.95 17.23
C GLN A 113 23.46 3.93 17.49
N GLN A 114 23.75 5.09 18.09
CA GLN A 114 22.76 6.15 18.32
C GLN A 114 22.23 6.72 17.00
N GLU A 115 23.11 6.93 16.01
CA GLU A 115 22.72 7.37 14.67
C GLU A 115 21.82 6.34 13.99
N GLN A 116 22.16 5.05 14.05
CA GLN A 116 21.33 3.98 13.50
C GLN A 116 19.95 3.90 14.16
N ARG A 117 19.89 4.01 15.50
CA ARG A 117 18.61 4.06 16.23
C ARG A 117 17.76 5.23 15.78
N ARG A 118 18.35 6.43 15.72
CA ARG A 118 17.66 7.63 15.24
C ARG A 118 17.18 7.49 13.80
N GLN A 119 18.00 6.94 12.92
CA GLN A 119 17.61 6.70 11.52
C GLN A 119 16.47 5.69 11.40
N ALA A 120 16.47 4.64 12.21
CA ALA A 120 15.38 3.67 12.26
C ALA A 120 14.07 4.31 12.75
N GLU A 121 14.13 5.11 13.82
CA GLU A 121 12.97 5.85 14.34
C GLU A 121 12.42 6.84 13.31
N LEU A 122 13.29 7.64 12.67
CA LEU A 122 12.90 8.56 11.60
C LEU A 122 12.30 7.81 10.41
N GLY A 123 12.90 6.68 10.02
CA GLY A 123 12.40 5.83 8.96
C GLY A 123 11.00 5.29 9.25
N ASN A 124 10.75 4.84 10.48
CA ASN A 124 9.44 4.36 10.93
C ASN A 124 8.41 5.50 10.96
N ALA A 125 8.77 6.66 11.51
CA ALA A 125 7.90 7.83 11.55
C ALA A 125 7.51 8.31 10.13
N MET A 126 8.47 8.33 9.20
CA MET A 126 8.17 8.64 7.79
C MET A 126 7.24 7.62 7.16
N LEU A 127 7.41 6.33 7.47
CA LEU A 127 6.57 5.26 6.96
C LEU A 127 5.14 5.39 7.49
N GLU A 128 4.95 5.58 8.79
CA GLU A 128 3.64 5.84 9.41
C GLU A 128 2.97 7.09 8.85
N MET A 129 3.73 8.18 8.70
CA MET A 129 3.23 9.41 8.12
C MET A 129 2.77 9.20 6.67
N SER A 130 3.55 8.46 5.86
CA SER A 130 3.16 8.15 4.48
C SER A 130 1.91 7.26 4.42
N LYS A 131 1.72 6.34 5.39
CA LYS A 131 0.49 5.57 5.52
C LYS A 131 -0.70 6.46 5.86
N ALA A 132 -0.55 7.35 6.83
CA ALA A 132 -1.60 8.27 7.23
C ALA A 132 -2.06 9.17 6.07
N TYR A 133 -1.12 9.68 5.27
CA TYR A 133 -1.45 10.43 4.06
C TYR A 133 -2.17 9.58 3.02
N ALA A 134 -1.71 8.36 2.76
CA ALA A 134 -2.36 7.46 1.80
C ALA A 134 -3.78 7.11 2.24
N VAL A 135 -3.99 6.82 3.53
CA VAL A 135 -5.32 6.53 4.09
C VAL A 135 -6.25 7.75 3.97
N ARG A 136 -5.73 8.96 4.20
CA ARG A 136 -6.52 10.19 4.06
C ARG A 136 -6.94 10.46 2.62
N ASP A 137 -6.03 10.29 1.67
CA ASP A 137 -6.26 10.70 0.28
C ASP A 137 -6.97 9.61 -0.55
N LEU A 138 -6.65 8.33 -0.31
CA LEU A 138 -7.10 7.18 -1.12
C LEU A 138 -8.11 6.29 -0.38
N GLY A 139 -8.19 6.40 0.95
CA GLY A 139 -9.05 5.59 1.81
C GLY A 139 -8.38 4.32 2.33
N GLU A 140 -8.76 3.91 3.54
CA GLU A 140 -8.17 2.76 4.26
C GLU A 140 -8.32 1.43 3.51
N GLU A 141 -9.46 1.21 2.87
CA GLU A 141 -9.77 -0.03 2.13
C GLU A 141 -8.85 -0.26 0.93
N VAL A 142 -8.43 0.81 0.25
CA VAL A 142 -7.54 0.70 -0.92
C VAL A 142 -6.12 0.45 -0.45
N VAL A 143 -5.67 1.18 0.58
CA VAL A 143 -4.34 1.04 1.15
C VAL A 143 -4.12 -0.36 1.71
N THR A 144 -5.07 -0.91 2.48
CA THR A 144 -4.95 -2.26 3.05
C THR A 144 -4.94 -3.36 1.99
N LYS A 145 -5.67 -3.19 0.87
CA LYS A 145 -5.61 -4.12 -0.28
C LYS A 145 -4.26 -4.04 -0.99
N ALA A 146 -3.75 -2.83 -1.21
CA ALA A 146 -2.45 -2.62 -1.82
C ALA A 146 -1.32 -3.15 -0.92
N GLU A 147 -1.42 -3.00 0.40
CA GLU A 147 -0.49 -3.59 1.38
C GLU A 147 -0.45 -5.12 1.29
N LYS A 148 -1.62 -5.77 1.24
CA LYS A 148 -1.71 -7.23 1.08
C LYS A 148 -1.10 -7.67 -0.24
N TRP A 149 -1.46 -7.00 -1.33
CA TRP A 149 -0.86 -7.26 -2.65
C TRP A 149 0.66 -7.07 -2.62
N TYR A 150 1.16 -6.04 -1.94
CA TYR A 150 2.59 -5.81 -1.83
C TYR A 150 3.29 -6.92 -1.05
N ALA A 151 2.72 -7.37 0.06
CA ALA A 151 3.25 -8.48 0.85
C ALA A 151 3.28 -9.80 0.04
N ASP A 152 2.23 -10.06 -0.75
CA ASP A 152 2.08 -11.32 -1.48
C ASP A 152 2.86 -11.35 -2.81
N GLU A 153 2.81 -10.27 -3.58
CA GLU A 153 3.33 -10.19 -4.95
C GLU A 153 4.37 -9.09 -5.14
N GLY A 154 4.16 -7.90 -4.55
CA GLY A 154 5.04 -6.75 -4.71
C GLY A 154 6.48 -7.01 -4.24
N MET A 155 6.64 -7.69 -3.09
CA MET A 155 7.94 -8.07 -2.53
C MET A 155 8.71 -9.08 -3.38
N LYS A 156 8.05 -9.77 -4.33
CA LYS A 156 8.71 -10.69 -5.26
C LYS A 156 9.34 -9.96 -6.44
N SER A 157 8.96 -8.72 -6.69
CA SER A 157 9.45 -7.91 -7.80
C SER A 157 10.56 -6.96 -7.34
N PRO A 158 11.82 -7.17 -7.75
CA PRO A 158 12.91 -6.23 -7.44
C PRO A 158 12.63 -4.81 -7.93
N HIS A 159 11.85 -4.69 -9.03
CA HIS A 159 11.47 -3.38 -9.58
C HIS A 159 10.48 -2.63 -8.66
N ALA A 160 9.50 -3.33 -8.09
CA ALA A 160 8.55 -2.72 -7.16
C ALA A 160 9.27 -2.22 -5.90
N ILE A 161 10.16 -3.04 -5.34
CA ILE A 161 10.98 -2.67 -4.17
C ILE A 161 11.83 -1.42 -4.46
N ASP A 162 12.53 -1.38 -5.60
CA ASP A 162 13.37 -0.24 -5.98
C ASP A 162 12.56 1.05 -6.17
N ARG A 163 11.38 0.97 -6.79
CA ARG A 163 10.47 2.13 -6.92
C ARG A 163 10.01 2.64 -5.57
N ILE A 164 9.56 1.76 -4.69
CA ILE A 164 9.08 2.14 -3.34
C ILE A 164 10.20 2.74 -2.50
N HIS A 165 11.42 2.21 -2.59
CA HIS A 165 12.57 2.76 -1.87
C HIS A 165 12.97 4.16 -2.35
N LYS A 166 12.74 4.48 -3.62
CA LYS A 166 13.03 5.81 -4.20
C LYS A 166 11.89 6.80 -4.00
N ALA A 167 10.67 6.32 -3.79
CA ALA A 167 9.50 7.15 -3.59
C ALA A 167 9.59 7.94 -2.27
N SER A 168 9.16 9.20 -2.30
CA SER A 168 9.06 10.03 -1.10
C SER A 168 7.92 9.57 -0.19
N LEU A 169 6.81 9.09 -0.79
CA LEU A 169 5.64 8.55 -0.11
C LEU A 169 5.49 7.07 -0.47
N LYS A 170 6.02 6.20 0.40
CA LYS A 170 6.11 4.75 0.14
C LYS A 170 4.74 4.11 -0.08
N PHE A 171 3.74 4.44 0.74
CA PHE A 171 2.40 3.84 0.62
C PHE A 171 1.61 4.34 -0.59
N HIS A 172 1.79 5.59 -1.02
CA HIS A 172 1.19 6.06 -2.28
C HIS A 172 1.74 5.25 -3.45
N GLU A 173 3.06 5.05 -3.51
CA GLU A 173 3.68 4.25 -4.57
C GLU A 173 3.19 2.78 -4.56
N VAL A 174 2.99 2.20 -3.38
CA VAL A 174 2.41 0.85 -3.24
C VAL A 174 1.01 0.79 -3.84
N VAL A 175 0.17 1.81 -3.59
CA VAL A 175 -1.17 1.89 -4.18
C VAL A 175 -1.11 2.11 -5.69
N ASP A 176 -0.20 2.95 -6.17
CA ASP A 176 -0.02 3.20 -7.60
C ASP A 176 0.41 1.92 -8.33
N LEU A 177 1.38 1.19 -7.79
CA LEU A 177 1.80 -0.12 -8.30
C LEU A 177 0.65 -1.15 -8.28
N TYR A 178 -0.15 -1.16 -7.22
CA TYR A 178 -1.34 -2.01 -7.15
C TYR A 178 -2.34 -1.65 -8.25
N ASN A 179 -2.58 -0.36 -8.48
CA ASN A 179 -3.48 0.11 -9.54
C ASN A 179 -2.95 -0.25 -10.93
N GLU A 180 -1.64 -0.05 -11.19
CA GLU A 180 -0.99 -0.48 -12.44
C GLU A 180 -1.19 -1.98 -12.69
N GLU A 181 -1.07 -2.81 -11.65
CA GLU A 181 -1.26 -4.25 -11.73
C GLU A 181 -2.73 -4.62 -11.97
N GLN A 182 -3.69 -3.95 -11.32
CA GLN A 182 -5.13 -4.14 -11.62
C GLN A 182 -5.47 -3.78 -13.07
N VAL A 183 -4.85 -2.73 -13.62
CA VAL A 183 -5.01 -2.35 -15.04
C VAL A 183 -4.40 -3.39 -15.97
N ARG A 184 -3.26 -3.99 -15.58
CA ARG A 184 -2.63 -5.10 -16.32
C ARG A 184 -3.52 -6.33 -16.38
N LEU A 185 -4.20 -6.65 -15.27
CA LEU A 185 -5.12 -7.80 -15.17
C LEU A 185 -6.45 -7.56 -15.91
N ASP A 186 -7.00 -6.35 -15.87
CA ASP A 186 -8.22 -5.97 -16.59
C ASP A 186 -8.12 -4.64 -17.36
N PRO A 187 -7.52 -4.66 -18.57
CA PRO A 187 -7.40 -3.47 -19.40
C PRO A 187 -8.73 -3.02 -20.01
N ALA A 188 -9.74 -3.90 -20.10
CA ALA A 188 -11.04 -3.57 -20.68
C ALA A 188 -11.93 -2.84 -19.67
N GLY A 189 -11.98 -3.31 -18.43
CA GLY A 189 -12.68 -2.64 -17.33
C GLY A 189 -12.09 -1.27 -17.01
N TYR A 190 -10.77 -1.11 -17.10
CA TYR A 190 -10.14 0.20 -16.94
C TYR A 190 -10.56 1.19 -18.03
N LYS A 191 -10.52 0.81 -19.31
CA LYS A 191 -10.99 1.66 -20.42
C LYS A 191 -12.47 2.02 -20.28
N ALA A 192 -13.29 1.08 -19.80
CA ALA A 192 -14.71 1.33 -19.56
C ALA A 192 -14.93 2.34 -18.43
N ARG A 193 -14.19 2.22 -17.31
CA ARG A 193 -14.21 3.20 -16.21
C ARG A 193 -13.74 4.58 -16.68
N LEU A 194 -12.62 4.65 -17.39
CA LEU A 194 -12.08 5.90 -17.92
C LEU A 194 -13.08 6.59 -18.87
N LYS A 195 -13.74 5.81 -19.74
CA LYS A 195 -14.78 6.35 -20.63
C LYS A 195 -16.02 6.81 -19.86
N ALA A 196 -16.40 6.11 -18.80
CA ALA A 196 -17.53 6.48 -17.96
C ALA A 196 -17.25 7.79 -17.20
N GLU A 197 -16.05 7.93 -16.65
CA GLU A 197 -15.58 9.15 -15.97
C GLU A 197 -15.51 10.33 -16.95
N LEU A 198 -14.94 10.14 -18.13
CA LEU A 198 -14.85 11.19 -19.15
C LEU A 198 -16.23 11.61 -19.69
N MET A 199 -17.17 10.68 -19.80
CA MET A 199 -18.56 11.01 -20.13
C MET A 199 -19.32 11.66 -18.97
N ALA A 200 -18.93 11.42 -17.72
CA ALA A 200 -19.48 12.12 -16.57
C ALA A 200 -18.95 13.56 -16.53
N GLU A 201 -17.64 13.75 -16.77
CA GLU A 201 -17.01 15.08 -16.82
C GLU A 201 -17.59 15.95 -17.94
N ILE A 202 -17.76 15.41 -19.15
CA ILE A 202 -18.42 16.14 -20.26
C ILE A 202 -19.88 16.49 -19.94
N LYS A 203 -20.55 15.73 -19.07
CA LYS A 203 -21.93 16.01 -18.64
C LYS A 203 -22.00 16.96 -17.45
N SER A 204 -20.95 17.03 -16.62
CA SER A 204 -20.85 17.96 -15.49
C SER A 204 -20.25 19.31 -15.88
N GLU A 205 -19.45 19.39 -16.95
CA GLU A 205 -19.20 20.63 -17.66
C GLU A 205 -20.54 21.13 -18.21
N GLU A 206 -21.12 22.13 -17.54
CA GLU A 206 -22.40 22.73 -17.88
C GLU A 206 -22.50 22.99 -19.39
N PRO A 207 -23.67 22.81 -20.03
CA PRO A 207 -23.85 23.18 -21.41
C PRO A 207 -23.46 24.65 -21.54
N VAL A 208 -22.40 24.93 -22.32
CA VAL A 208 -21.99 26.29 -22.70
C VAL A 208 -23.27 27.04 -23.02
N LYS A 209 -23.66 27.97 -22.12
CA LYS A 209 -24.93 28.69 -22.23
C LYS A 209 -25.01 29.16 -23.68
N PRO A 210 -26.06 28.79 -24.44
CA PRO A 210 -26.11 29.11 -25.85
C PRO A 210 -25.90 30.60 -25.96
N ILE A 211 -24.79 30.99 -26.60
CA ILE A 211 -24.42 32.40 -26.76
C ILE A 211 -25.61 33.01 -27.47
N THR A 212 -26.40 33.80 -26.74
CA THR A 212 -27.54 34.49 -27.32
C THR A 212 -26.97 35.30 -28.49
N PRO A 213 -27.44 35.10 -29.74
CA PRO A 213 -26.88 35.81 -30.86
C PRO A 213 -26.97 37.30 -30.57
N SER A 214 -25.82 37.97 -30.51
CA SER A 214 -25.74 39.38 -30.15
C SER A 214 -26.69 40.18 -31.04
N LEU A 215 -27.25 41.28 -30.52
CA LEU A 215 -28.16 42.18 -31.25
C LEU A 215 -27.59 42.68 -32.60
N ALA A 216 -26.27 42.58 -32.81
CA ALA A 216 -25.60 42.80 -34.09
C ALA A 216 -25.99 41.79 -35.19
N SER A 217 -26.28 40.53 -34.85
CA SER A 217 -26.66 39.48 -35.80
C SER A 217 -28.06 39.70 -36.38
N LYS A 218 -28.98 40.32 -35.63
CA LYS A 218 -30.32 40.67 -36.12
C LYS A 218 -30.35 41.77 -37.19
N ARG A 219 -29.27 42.54 -37.36
CA ARG A 219 -29.15 43.53 -38.44
C ARG A 219 -28.61 42.96 -39.76
N SER A 220 -28.12 41.71 -39.76
CA SER A 220 -27.69 41.00 -40.98
C SER A 220 -28.76 40.04 -41.52
N ALA A 221 -30.00 40.12 -41.05
CA ALA A 221 -31.17 39.52 -41.71
C ALA A 221 -31.74 40.47 -42.78
N GLY A 222 -30.85 41.14 -43.52
CA GLY A 222 -31.21 41.88 -44.72
C GLY A 222 -31.46 40.89 -45.86
N GLY A 223 -32.73 40.56 -46.07
CA GLY A 223 -33.30 40.07 -47.33
C GLY A 223 -32.54 38.97 -48.07
N THR A 224 -32.80 37.71 -47.75
CA THR A 224 -32.73 36.67 -48.78
C THR A 224 -34.08 36.65 -49.49
N GLU A 225 -34.18 37.42 -50.57
CA GLU A 225 -35.16 37.14 -51.62
C GLU A 225 -35.05 35.65 -52.00
N LYS A 226 -36.20 35.00 -52.16
CA LYS A 226 -36.27 33.67 -52.77
C LYS A 226 -35.67 33.76 -54.17
N THR A 227 -34.42 33.35 -54.35
CA THR A 227 -33.92 32.98 -55.67
C THR A 227 -34.55 31.64 -56.01
N THR A 228 -35.68 31.69 -56.72
CA THR A 228 -36.17 30.57 -57.50
C THR A 228 -35.08 30.14 -58.47
N ASN A 229 -34.79 28.85 -58.45
CA ASN A 229 -33.64 28.22 -59.09
C ASN A 229 -33.90 28.02 -60.61
N GLU A 230 -34.35 29.06 -61.32
CA GLU A 230 -34.73 28.97 -62.74
C GLU A 230 -34.08 30.01 -63.68
N ASP A 231 -33.31 30.99 -63.19
CA ASP A 231 -32.75 32.06 -64.05
C ASP A 231 -31.28 31.87 -64.47
N PHE A 232 -30.71 30.66 -64.33
CA PHE A 232 -29.32 30.40 -64.73
C PHE A 232 -29.13 29.79 -66.14
N GLU A 233 -30.19 29.63 -66.94
CA GLU A 233 -30.07 29.05 -68.29
C GLU A 233 -29.95 30.08 -69.45
N ASP A 234 -30.09 31.39 -69.21
CA ASP A 234 -30.18 32.37 -70.32
C ASP A 234 -28.94 33.29 -70.49
N ILE A 235 -27.79 32.93 -69.90
CA ILE A 235 -26.53 33.71 -70.04
C ILE A 235 -25.53 33.02 -71.00
N LEU A 236 -25.84 31.84 -71.51
CA LEU A 236 -25.00 31.14 -72.50
C LEU A 236 -25.84 30.55 -73.64
N ASN A 237 -26.43 31.42 -74.47
CA ASN A 237 -26.68 31.18 -75.91
C ASN A 237 -26.88 32.49 -76.69
#